data_AF-A0A382GA05-F1
#
_entry.id   AF-A0A382GA05-F1
#
_cell.length_a   1.000
_cell.length_b   1.000
_cell.length_c   1.000
_cell.angle_alpha   90.00
_cell.angle_beta   90.00
_cell.angle_gamma   90.00
#
_symmetry.space_group_name_H-M   'P 1'
#
loop_
_entity.id
_entity.type
_entity.pdbx_description
1 polymer ?
#
loop_
_entity_poly.entity_id
_entity_poly.type
_entity_poly.pdbx_seq_one_letter_code
_entity_poly.pdbx_strand_id
1 'polypeptide(L)'
;MFIKLIINDKKKFIIMNFTVLPKNLPIPKQDGACDHLLNTKITDISLPTQDGNFLKLNRTDTFRLVIYCYPMTGHPKRPLPDNWDNIPGARGCTPQTCSFRDLYDQIIVQNAVPIGLSTQSVEDLKEMTERLQIPYDVVSVQQLFFALALKLPTFSIG
;
A
#
# COMPACT_ATOMS: atom_id res chain seq x y z
N MET A 1 -27.12 29.36 -26.33
CA MET A 1 -25.89 30.11 -26.64
C MET A 1 -25.05 30.13 -25.37
N PHE A 2 -24.12 29.19 -25.22
CA PHE A 2 -23.18 29.14 -24.09
C PHE A 2 -21.76 29.08 -24.65
N ILE A 3 -20.95 30.02 -24.20
CA ILE A 3 -19.61 30.33 -24.69
C ILE A 3 -18.66 29.22 -24.23
N LYS A 4 -18.00 28.55 -25.18
CA LYS A 4 -16.95 27.57 -24.94
C LYS A 4 -15.64 28.34 -24.70
N LEU A 5 -15.26 28.53 -23.44
CA LEU A 5 -13.93 29.03 -23.08
C LEU A 5 -12.91 27.91 -23.36
N ILE A 6 -12.16 28.06 -24.45
CA ILE A 6 -10.97 27.26 -24.73
C ILE A 6 -9.84 27.85 -23.89
N ILE A 7 -9.55 27.23 -22.74
CA ILE A 7 -8.33 27.51 -21.99
C ILE A 7 -7.26 26.56 -22.52
N ASN A 8 -6.38 27.12 -23.35
CA ASN A 8 -5.23 26.46 -23.94
C ASN A 8 -4.04 26.70 -22.98
N ASP A 9 -3.85 25.82 -22.00
CA ASP A 9 -2.65 25.86 -21.16
C ASP A 9 -1.97 24.48 -21.16
N LYS A 10 -0.92 24.37 -22.00
CA LYS A 10 -0.13 23.16 -22.20
C LYS A 10 0.88 23.03 -21.06
N LYS A 11 0.44 22.51 -19.92
CA LYS A 11 1.21 21.50 -19.18
C LYS A 11 0.40 20.22 -19.18
N LYS A 12 0.76 19.31 -20.08
CA LYS A 12 0.27 17.93 -20.06
C LYS A 12 0.81 17.31 -18.76
N PHE A 13 0.11 17.48 -17.65
CA PHE A 13 0.29 16.59 -16.51
C PHE A 13 -0.09 15.21 -17.03
N ILE A 14 0.92 14.42 -17.40
CA ILE A 14 0.70 13.00 -17.64
C ILE A 14 0.28 12.46 -16.28
N ILE A 15 -1.02 12.24 -16.09
CA ILE A 15 -1.52 11.52 -14.94
C ILE A 15 -0.91 10.12 -15.06
N MET A 16 0.14 9.86 -14.29
CA MET A 16 0.79 8.56 -14.28
C MET A 16 -0.18 7.55 -13.68
N ASN A 17 -0.58 6.58 -14.49
CA ASN A 17 -1.38 5.48 -14.00
C ASN A 17 -0.44 4.42 -13.39
N PHE A 18 -0.42 4.37 -12.05
CA PHE A 18 0.41 3.42 -11.32
C PHE A 18 -0.19 2.01 -11.22
N THR A 19 -1.39 1.77 -11.73
CA THR A 19 -1.96 0.41 -11.79
C THR A 19 -1.43 -0.42 -12.96
N VAL A 20 -0.76 0.23 -13.93
CA VAL A 20 -0.15 -0.44 -15.08
C VAL A 20 1.35 -0.53 -14.87
N LEU A 21 1.88 -1.76 -14.96
CA LEU A 21 3.31 -2.02 -14.81
C LEU A 21 4.06 -1.78 -16.13
N PRO A 22 5.23 -1.12 -16.10
CA PRO A 22 6.17 -1.12 -17.22
C PRO A 22 6.56 -2.54 -17.64
N LYS A 23 6.91 -2.70 -18.93
CA LYS A 23 7.52 -3.95 -19.41
C LYS A 23 8.94 -4.08 -18.84
N ASN A 24 9.41 -5.32 -18.70
CA ASN A 24 10.80 -5.65 -18.33
C ASN A 24 11.23 -5.22 -16.91
N LEU A 25 10.30 -5.11 -15.97
CA LEU A 25 10.66 -4.92 -14.56
C LEU A 25 11.37 -6.17 -13.99
N PRO A 26 12.35 -5.99 -13.08
CA PRO A 26 12.96 -7.11 -12.38
C PRO A 26 11.95 -7.84 -11.51
N ILE A 27 12.02 -9.16 -11.51
CA ILE A 27 11.10 -10.04 -10.79
C ILE A 27 11.67 -10.34 -9.39
N PRO A 28 10.89 -10.15 -8.31
CA PRO A 28 11.29 -10.59 -6.97
C PRO A 28 11.60 -12.08 -6.94
N LYS A 29 12.67 -12.46 -6.26
CA LYS A 29 12.97 -13.87 -5.98
C LYS A 29 12.31 -14.27 -4.67
N GLN A 30 11.80 -15.50 -4.60
CA GLN A 30 11.40 -16.08 -3.33
C GLN A 30 12.64 -16.47 -2.55
N ASP A 31 12.90 -15.78 -1.43
CA ASP A 31 14.14 -15.89 -0.65
C ASP A 31 13.94 -16.49 0.76
N GLY A 32 12.69 -16.73 1.18
CA GLY A 32 12.37 -17.32 2.48
C GLY A 32 12.60 -16.38 3.67
N ALA A 33 12.86 -15.08 3.43
CA ALA A 33 13.20 -14.12 4.49
C ALA A 33 12.08 -13.90 5.53
N CYS A 34 10.88 -14.37 5.25
CA CYS A 34 9.70 -14.29 6.12
C CYS A 34 9.24 -15.67 6.64
N ASP A 35 9.96 -16.76 6.39
CA ASP A 35 9.52 -18.11 6.78
C ASP A 35 9.36 -18.26 8.31
N HIS A 36 10.12 -17.49 9.08
CA HIS A 36 10.02 -17.43 10.55
C HIS A 36 8.69 -16.88 11.05
N LEU A 37 7.90 -16.21 10.22
CA LEU A 37 6.61 -15.64 10.62
C LEU A 37 5.53 -16.72 10.81
N LEU A 38 5.72 -17.93 10.27
CA LEU A 38 4.80 -19.03 10.49
C LEU A 38 4.69 -19.34 11.99
N ASN A 39 3.45 -19.37 12.49
CA ASN A 39 3.12 -19.54 13.92
C ASN A 39 3.63 -18.42 14.85
N THR A 40 4.15 -17.32 14.32
CA THR A 40 4.50 -16.14 15.10
C THR A 40 3.24 -15.36 15.47
N LYS A 41 3.19 -14.87 16.71
CA LYS A 41 2.13 -13.96 17.17
C LYS A 41 2.50 -12.52 16.85
N ILE A 42 1.55 -11.74 16.35
CA ILE A 42 1.72 -10.30 16.21
C ILE A 42 1.81 -9.70 17.62
N THR A 43 2.82 -8.87 17.86
CA THR A 43 2.99 -8.13 19.13
C THR A 43 1.82 -7.19 19.36
N ASP A 44 1.50 -6.85 20.62
CA ASP A 44 0.48 -5.84 20.90
C ASP A 44 0.89 -4.47 20.34
N ILE A 45 0.33 -4.13 19.19
CA ILE A 45 0.64 -2.92 18.43
C ILE A 45 -0.64 -2.29 17.89
N SER A 46 -0.72 -0.97 18.03
CA SER A 46 -1.75 -0.13 17.47
C SER A 46 -1.12 0.88 16.53
N LEU A 47 -1.67 1.02 15.32
CA LEU A 47 -1.11 1.86 14.27
C LEU A 47 -2.16 2.83 13.73
N PRO A 48 -1.79 4.07 13.37
CA PRO A 48 -2.73 5.02 12.82
C PRO A 48 -3.19 4.58 11.42
N THR A 49 -4.50 4.57 11.22
CA THR A 49 -5.19 4.35 9.93
C THR A 49 -5.07 5.57 9.03
N GLN A 50 -5.59 5.47 7.81
CA GLN A 50 -5.75 6.59 6.87
C GLN A 50 -6.54 7.77 7.44
N ASP A 51 -7.38 7.56 8.46
CA ASP A 51 -8.17 8.60 9.12
C ASP A 51 -7.55 9.07 10.44
N GLY A 52 -6.35 8.58 10.79
CA GLY A 52 -5.63 8.94 12.01
C GLY A 52 -6.08 8.18 13.27
N ASN A 53 -7.14 7.38 13.20
CA ASN A 53 -7.57 6.52 14.30
C ASN A 53 -6.60 5.34 14.46
N PHE A 54 -6.33 4.92 15.70
CA PHE A 54 -5.43 3.81 15.97
C PHE A 54 -6.14 2.46 15.87
N LEU A 55 -5.65 1.58 14.99
CA LEU A 55 -6.12 0.21 14.81
C LEU A 55 -5.17 -0.77 15.51
N LYS A 56 -5.70 -1.56 16.44
CA LYS A 56 -4.97 -2.66 17.10
C LYS A 56 -4.93 -3.89 16.17
N LEU A 57 -3.73 -4.40 15.88
CA LEU A 57 -3.55 -5.55 14.98
C LEU A 57 -3.55 -6.90 15.71
N ASN A 58 -3.05 -6.94 16.95
CA ASN A 58 -3.11 -8.14 17.79
C ASN A 58 -4.45 -8.18 18.52
N ARG A 59 -5.44 -8.87 17.95
CA ARG A 59 -6.79 -8.95 18.49
C ARG A 59 -7.39 -10.35 18.28
N THR A 60 -8.35 -10.68 19.14
CA THR A 60 -9.06 -11.96 19.11
C THR A 60 -10.42 -11.76 18.46
N ASP A 61 -10.44 -11.69 17.13
CA ASP A 61 -11.67 -11.58 16.37
C ASP A 61 -12.24 -12.94 15.98
N THR A 62 -13.50 -12.94 15.54
CA THR A 62 -14.15 -14.08 14.88
C THR A 62 -13.75 -14.24 13.41
N PHE A 63 -12.98 -13.31 12.85
CA PHE A 63 -12.53 -13.28 11.45
C PHE A 63 -11.00 -13.21 11.33
N ARG A 64 -10.46 -13.49 10.13
CA ARG A 64 -9.02 -13.46 9.86
C ARG A 64 -8.57 -12.10 9.33
N LEU A 65 -7.38 -11.64 9.72
CA LEU A 65 -6.74 -10.49 9.10
C LEU A 65 -5.80 -10.95 7.99
N VAL A 66 -5.91 -10.35 6.81
CA VAL A 66 -4.95 -10.51 5.72
C VAL A 66 -4.11 -9.25 5.64
N ILE A 67 -2.97 -9.26 6.33
CA ILE A 67 -2.07 -8.11 6.38
C ILE A 67 -1.08 -8.22 5.22
N TYR A 68 -1.01 -7.17 4.40
CA TYR A 68 -0.01 -7.06 3.34
C TYR A 68 0.82 -5.78 3.53
N CYS A 69 2.14 -5.94 3.48
CA CYS A 69 3.09 -4.85 3.74
C CYS A 69 3.66 -4.33 2.42
N TYR A 70 3.75 -3.01 2.27
CA TYR A 70 4.38 -2.38 1.12
C TYR A 70 5.00 -1.03 1.51
N PRO A 71 6.12 -0.61 0.91
CA PRO A 71 6.75 0.64 1.31
C PRO A 71 5.93 1.86 0.89
N MET A 72 5.50 1.92 -0.38
CA MET A 72 4.92 3.14 -0.95
C MET A 72 4.01 2.85 -2.16
N THR A 73 2.89 3.55 -2.25
CA THR A 73 2.04 3.67 -3.44
C THR A 73 2.40 4.93 -4.23
N GLY A 74 2.29 4.88 -5.56
CA GLY A 74 2.53 6.03 -6.41
C GLY A 74 1.50 7.14 -6.20
N HIS A 75 1.96 8.39 -6.15
CA HIS A 75 1.12 9.58 -6.09
C HIS A 75 1.14 10.31 -7.44
N PRO A 76 -0.01 10.65 -8.04
CA PRO A 76 -0.08 11.15 -9.42
C PRO A 76 0.64 12.49 -9.65
N LYS A 77 0.87 13.26 -8.58
CA LYS A 77 1.55 14.56 -8.62
C LYS A 77 2.97 14.57 -8.02
N ARG A 78 3.51 13.41 -7.64
CA ARG A 78 4.89 13.30 -7.11
C ARG A 78 5.66 12.27 -7.95
N PRO A 79 6.94 12.50 -8.27
CA PRO A 79 7.75 11.48 -8.91
C PRO A 79 7.92 10.28 -7.98
N LEU A 80 8.18 9.11 -8.57
CA LEU A 80 8.71 7.98 -7.80
C LEU A 80 10.16 8.30 -7.36
N PRO A 81 10.68 7.65 -6.30
CA PRO A 81 12.08 7.74 -5.95
C PRO A 81 13.00 7.35 -7.12
N ASP A 82 14.22 7.87 -7.10
CA ASP A 82 15.21 7.53 -8.12
C ASP A 82 15.50 6.02 -8.09
N ASN A 83 15.67 5.44 -9.28
CA ASN A 83 15.92 4.00 -9.47
C ASN A 83 14.83 3.06 -8.95
N TRP A 84 13.61 3.55 -8.65
CA TRP A 84 12.52 2.71 -8.16
C TRP A 84 12.19 1.52 -9.07
N ASP A 85 12.24 1.71 -10.39
CA ASP A 85 11.98 0.65 -11.38
C ASP A 85 13.06 -0.45 -11.39
N ASN A 86 14.24 -0.19 -10.84
CA ASN A 86 15.32 -1.18 -10.74
C ASN A 86 15.17 -2.12 -9.54
N ILE A 87 14.27 -1.80 -8.62
CA ILE A 87 14.06 -2.56 -7.39
C ILE A 87 13.02 -3.65 -7.66
N PRO A 88 13.37 -4.95 -7.51
CA PRO A 88 12.43 -6.03 -7.77
C PRO A 88 11.11 -5.85 -7.00
N GLY A 89 10.00 -5.81 -7.74
CA GLY A 89 8.66 -5.70 -7.17
C GLY A 89 8.24 -4.32 -6.65
N ALA A 90 9.10 -3.31 -6.65
CA ALA A 90 8.77 -1.99 -6.07
C ALA A 90 7.57 -1.30 -6.75
N ARG A 91 7.38 -1.53 -8.05
CA ARG A 91 6.21 -1.04 -8.80
C ARG A 91 4.91 -1.78 -8.50
N GLY A 92 4.97 -2.91 -7.79
CA GLY A 92 3.82 -3.75 -7.46
C GLY A 92 2.90 -3.17 -6.38
N CYS A 93 3.35 -2.21 -5.59
CA CYS A 93 2.63 -1.74 -4.40
C CYS A 93 1.22 -1.20 -4.71
N THR A 94 1.11 -0.28 -5.68
CA THR A 94 -0.19 0.26 -6.11
C THR A 94 -1.09 -0.79 -6.76
N PRO A 95 -0.66 -1.57 -7.78
CA PRO A 95 -1.54 -2.56 -8.39
C PRO A 95 -1.93 -3.68 -7.42
N GLN A 96 -1.06 -4.08 -6.48
CA GLN A 96 -1.40 -5.07 -5.45
C GLN A 96 -2.48 -4.52 -4.50
N THR A 97 -2.35 -3.28 -4.06
CA THR A 97 -3.38 -2.60 -3.25
C THR A 97 -4.71 -2.53 -3.99
N CYS A 98 -4.71 -2.16 -5.27
CA CYS A 98 -5.92 -2.21 -6.09
C CYS A 98 -6.47 -3.64 -6.26
N SER A 99 -5.62 -4.66 -6.35
CA SER A 99 -6.07 -6.06 -6.47
C SER A 99 -6.79 -6.53 -5.21
N PHE A 100 -6.34 -6.13 -4.01
CA PHE A 100 -7.06 -6.39 -2.76
C PHE A 100 -8.42 -5.68 -2.72
N ARG A 101 -8.51 -4.44 -3.21
CA ARG A 101 -9.80 -3.72 -3.38
C ARG A 101 -10.71 -4.50 -4.33
N ASP A 102 -10.21 -4.88 -5.50
CA ASP A 102 -11.02 -5.53 -6.53
C ASP A 102 -11.50 -6.93 -6.10
N LEU A 103 -10.82 -7.57 -5.14
CA LEU A 103 -11.18 -8.85 -4.52
C LEU A 103 -11.85 -8.71 -3.15
N TYR A 104 -12.13 -7.50 -2.67
CA TYR A 104 -12.56 -7.24 -1.29
C TYR A 104 -13.77 -8.08 -0.88
N ASP A 105 -14.84 -8.05 -1.68
CA ASP A 105 -16.07 -8.81 -1.39
C ASP A 105 -15.81 -10.32 -1.30
N GLN A 106 -14.91 -10.84 -2.13
CA GLN A 106 -14.54 -12.26 -2.10
C GLN A 106 -13.78 -12.61 -0.82
N ILE A 107 -12.91 -11.71 -0.35
CA ILE A 107 -12.17 -11.88 0.92
C ILE A 107 -13.13 -11.85 2.11
N ILE A 108 -14.09 -10.93 2.12
CA ILE A 108 -15.08 -10.80 3.19
C ILE A 108 -15.96 -12.06 3.30
N VAL A 109 -16.41 -12.62 2.18
CA VAL A 109 -17.18 -13.88 2.16
C VAL A 109 -16.39 -15.06 2.74
N GLN A 110 -15.05 -15.01 2.70
CA GLN A 110 -14.17 -16.01 3.35
C GLN A 110 -13.94 -15.74 4.85
N ASN A 111 -14.72 -14.84 5.47
CA ASN A 111 -14.58 -14.42 6.86
C ASN A 111 -13.16 -13.87 7.15
N ALA A 112 -12.69 -13.02 6.25
CA ALA A 112 -11.39 -12.36 6.34
C ALA A 112 -11.48 -10.87 5.95
N VAL A 113 -10.56 -10.06 6.46
CA VAL A 113 -10.48 -8.62 6.17
C VAL A 113 -9.05 -8.24 5.78
N PRO A 114 -8.83 -7.61 4.61
CA PRO A 114 -7.52 -7.13 4.22
C PRO A 114 -7.15 -5.86 5.00
N ILE A 115 -5.87 -5.73 5.37
CA ILE A 115 -5.29 -4.51 5.97
C ILE A 115 -3.99 -4.22 5.24
N GLY A 116 -3.90 -3.02 4.64
CA GLY A 116 -2.67 -2.53 4.04
C GLY A 116 -1.75 -1.92 5.09
N LEU A 117 -0.45 -2.15 4.99
CA LEU A 117 0.52 -1.64 5.96
C LEU A 117 1.68 -0.96 5.21
N SER A 118 1.83 0.35 5.42
CA SER A 118 2.67 1.20 4.59
C SER A 118 3.57 2.15 5.37
N THR A 119 4.75 2.46 4.83
CA THR A 119 5.65 3.45 5.44
C THR A 119 5.25 4.90 5.15
N GLN A 120 4.23 5.12 4.32
CA GLN A 120 3.71 6.45 4.00
C GLN A 120 2.96 7.09 5.18
N SER A 121 2.89 8.43 5.19
CA SER A 121 2.19 9.19 6.25
C SER A 121 0.69 8.97 6.23
N VAL A 122 -0.01 9.31 7.32
CA VAL A 122 -1.48 9.26 7.41
C VAL A 122 -2.11 10.10 6.29
N GLU A 123 -1.56 11.27 5.98
CA GLU A 123 -2.04 12.15 4.92
C GLU A 123 -1.89 11.52 3.53
N ASP A 124 -0.77 10.85 3.28
CA ASP A 124 -0.56 10.13 2.02
C ASP A 124 -1.47 8.91 1.91
N LEU A 125 -1.74 8.22 3.03
CA LEU A 125 -2.70 7.11 3.05
C LEU A 125 -4.12 7.61 2.80
N LYS A 126 -4.52 8.72 3.42
CA LYS A 126 -5.83 9.36 3.19
C LYS A 126 -6.02 9.72 1.73
N GLU A 127 -5.04 10.38 1.11
CA GLU A 127 -5.07 10.70 -0.32
C GLU A 127 -5.20 9.43 -1.16
N MET A 128 -4.40 8.41 -0.86
CA MET A 128 -4.35 7.20 -1.65
C MET A 128 -5.65 6.39 -1.55
N THR A 129 -6.19 6.20 -0.34
CA THR A 129 -7.42 5.42 -0.13
C THR A 129 -8.61 6.10 -0.79
N GLU A 130 -8.70 7.44 -0.71
CA GLU A 130 -9.74 8.21 -1.40
C GLU A 130 -9.58 8.14 -2.92
N ARG A 131 -8.39 8.41 -3.46
CA ARG A 131 -8.17 8.38 -4.91
C ARG A 131 -8.38 6.99 -5.51
N LEU A 132 -7.93 5.95 -4.82
CA LEU A 132 -8.02 4.56 -5.29
C LEU A 132 -9.29 3.85 -4.83
N GLN A 133 -10.16 4.51 -4.06
CA GLN A 133 -11.42 3.95 -3.56
C GLN A 133 -11.19 2.64 -2.78
N ILE A 134 -10.25 2.67 -1.84
CA ILE A 134 -9.89 1.50 -1.01
C ILE A 134 -10.95 1.31 0.09
N PRO A 135 -11.67 0.17 0.15
CA PRO A 135 -12.82 -0.03 1.04
C PRO A 135 -12.43 -0.65 2.39
N TYR A 136 -11.14 -0.67 2.72
CA TYR A 136 -10.59 -1.28 3.93
C TYR A 136 -9.49 -0.43 4.53
N ASP A 137 -9.13 -0.71 5.79
CA ASP A 137 -8.14 0.08 6.52
C ASP A 137 -6.73 -0.10 5.96
N VAL A 138 -6.02 1.01 5.85
CA VAL A 138 -4.59 1.06 5.56
C VAL A 138 -3.91 1.80 6.71
N VAL A 139 -2.92 1.18 7.33
CA VAL A 139 -2.22 1.72 8.49
C VAL A 139 -0.81 2.20 8.14
N SER A 140 -0.40 3.29 8.78
CA SER A 140 0.93 3.87 8.63
C SER A 140 1.90 3.29 9.66
N VAL A 141 3.08 2.90 9.19
CA VAL A 141 4.22 2.41 9.98
C VAL A 141 5.49 3.22 9.73
N GLN A 142 5.37 4.55 9.66
CA GLN A 142 6.52 5.45 9.45
C GLN A 142 7.73 5.16 10.36
N GLN A 143 7.49 4.70 11.59
CA GLN A 143 8.54 4.43 12.58
C GLN A 143 9.09 3.00 12.50
N LEU A 144 8.66 2.20 11.51
CA LEU A 144 9.07 0.81 11.27
C LEU A 144 8.90 -0.15 12.46
N PHE A 145 8.20 0.24 13.53
CA PHE A 145 8.02 -0.61 14.72
C PHE A 145 7.43 -1.97 14.40
N PHE A 146 6.47 -2.03 13.47
CA PHE A 146 5.88 -3.29 13.02
C PHE A 146 6.90 -4.19 12.34
N ALA A 147 7.68 -3.63 11.41
CA ALA A 147 8.72 -4.36 10.70
C ALA A 147 9.81 -4.86 11.67
N LEU A 148 10.25 -4.01 12.61
CA LEU A 148 11.24 -4.36 13.62
C LEU A 148 10.73 -5.45 14.58
N ALA A 149 9.50 -5.33 15.07
CA ALA A 149 8.90 -6.29 15.99
C ALA A 149 8.76 -7.68 15.37
N LEU A 150 8.44 -7.77 14.08
CA LEU A 150 8.29 -9.02 13.34
C LEU A 150 9.56 -9.44 12.57
N LYS A 151 10.65 -8.67 12.68
CA LYS A 151 11.89 -8.86 11.92
C LYS A 151 11.63 -9.02 10.42
N LEU A 152 10.75 -8.18 9.87
CA LEU A 152 10.48 -8.13 8.43
C LEU A 152 11.72 -7.64 7.69
N PRO A 153 12.02 -8.19 6.51
CA PRO A 153 13.10 -7.68 5.67
C PRO A 153 12.82 -6.23 5.26
N THR A 154 13.79 -5.35 5.48
CA THR A 154 13.73 -3.95 5.08
C THR A 154 15.00 -3.56 4.34
N PHE A 155 14.91 -2.47 3.59
CA PHE A 155 16.04 -1.85 2.90
C PHE A 155 15.78 -0.35 2.79
N SER A 156 16.84 0.41 2.56
CA SER A 156 16.77 1.87 2.42
C SER A 156 16.95 2.27 0.97
N ILE A 157 16.18 3.27 0.55
CA ILE A 157 16.28 3.92 -0.76
C ILE A 157 16.46 5.41 -0.45
N GLY A 158 17.44 6.03 -1.12
CA GLY A 158 17.83 7.43 -0.91
C GLY A 158 16.75 8.42 -1.32
#